data_AF-A0A522WCJ9-F1
#
_entry.id   AF-A0A522WCJ9-F1
#
_cell.length_a   1.000
_cell.length_b   1.000
_cell.length_c   1.000
_cell.angle_alpha   90.00
_cell.angle_beta   90.00
_cell.angle_gamma   90.00
#
_symmetry.space_group_name_H-M   'P 1'
#
loop_
_entity.id
_entity.type
_entity.pdbx_description
1 polymer ?
#
loop_
_entity_poly.entity_id
_entity_poly.type
_entity_poly.pdbx_seq_one_letter_code
_entity_poly.pdbx_strand_id
1 'polypeptide(L)'
;MAEQPQQDPKLPDPKELSRAVANIAEKSQRLMADFMSRQAREPGIGMGDPLNIGQAFMEMMGQMMANPARLAEAQMNLWNDYIRLWQHTAQRMLGEQTEPLVAPDPSDKRFKDEAWQTNEVFDYIKQSYLLTARWVQSVVGSVEGLDDKTARKVDFYTRQFVDAMAPTNFALTNPEVLRLTAESGGENLLKGLNNLLTDIERGKG
;
A
#
# COMPACT_ATOMS: atom_id res chain seq x y z
N MET A 1 29.21 30.31 8.81
CA MET A 1 28.99 28.92 8.39
C MET A 1 29.13 28.06 9.63
N ALA A 2 28.03 27.48 10.12
CA ALA A 2 28.07 26.56 11.25
C ALA A 2 28.04 25.14 10.66
N GLU A 3 29.14 24.42 10.80
CA GLU A 3 29.23 23.00 10.48
C GLU A 3 28.35 22.24 11.48
N GLN A 4 27.24 21.66 11.01
CA GLN A 4 26.47 20.71 11.81
C GLN A 4 27.25 19.40 11.88
N PRO A 5 27.47 18.82 13.07
CA PRO A 5 28.22 17.59 13.20
C PRO A 5 27.45 16.45 12.53
N GLN A 6 28.08 15.83 11.54
CA GLN A 6 27.62 14.64 10.86
C GLN A 6 27.54 13.51 11.90
N GLN A 7 26.34 13.23 12.40
CA GLN A 7 26.11 12.11 13.31
C GLN A 7 26.26 10.83 12.50
N ASP A 8 27.33 10.07 12.75
CA ASP A 8 27.47 8.72 12.21
C ASP A 8 26.25 7.88 12.60
N PRO A 9 25.64 7.13 11.67
CA PRO A 9 24.53 6.25 12.00
C PRO A 9 24.98 5.24 13.06
N LYS A 10 24.45 5.38 14.28
CA LYS A 10 24.74 4.46 15.38
C LYS A 10 24.10 3.11 15.05
N LEU A 11 24.92 2.16 14.62
CA LEU A 11 24.51 0.77 14.53
C LEU A 11 24.08 0.29 15.94
N PRO A 12 22.95 -0.43 16.08
CA PRO A 12 22.50 -0.92 17.37
C PRO A 12 23.52 -1.89 17.98
N ASP A 13 23.62 -1.96 19.32
CA ASP A 13 24.47 -2.97 19.97
C ASP A 13 24.02 -4.38 19.53
N PRO A 14 24.90 -5.20 18.91
CA PRO A 14 24.56 -6.54 18.47
C PRO A 14 23.93 -7.42 19.56
N LYS A 15 24.27 -7.21 20.83
CA LYS A 15 23.69 -7.95 21.96
C LYS A 15 22.27 -7.52 22.27
N GLU A 16 21.98 -6.22 22.21
CA GLU A 16 20.63 -5.70 22.42
C GLU A 16 19.71 -6.09 21.26
N LEU A 17 20.22 -6.02 20.03
CA LEU A 17 19.53 -6.51 18.84
C LEU A 17 19.20 -8.00 18.94
N SER A 18 20.17 -8.83 19.31
CA SER A 18 19.98 -10.28 19.49
C SER A 18 18.89 -10.59 20.52
N ARG A 19 18.88 -9.87 21.66
CA ARG A 19 17.83 -10.01 22.69
C ARG A 19 16.46 -9.58 22.17
N ALA A 20 16.37 -8.46 21.46
CA ALA A 20 15.12 -7.97 20.89
C ALA A 20 14.52 -8.98 19.89
N VAL A 21 15.35 -9.54 19.01
CA VAL A 21 14.94 -10.56 18.04
C VAL A 21 14.49 -11.84 18.75
N ALA A 22 15.23 -12.30 19.77
CA ALA A 22 14.86 -13.49 20.54
C ALA A 22 13.48 -13.33 21.22
N ASN A 23 13.23 -12.18 21.86
CA ASN A 23 11.95 -11.89 22.49
C ASN A 23 10.79 -11.83 21.49
N ILE A 24 11.02 -11.24 20.31
CA ILE A 24 10.04 -11.21 19.21
C ILE A 24 9.73 -12.62 18.72
N ALA A 25 10.76 -13.46 18.55
CA ALA A 25 10.60 -14.84 18.12
C ALA A 25 9.80 -15.68 19.13
N GLU A 26 10.06 -15.51 20.43
CA GLU A 26 9.30 -16.21 21.48
C GLU A 26 7.82 -15.78 21.48
N LYS A 27 7.56 -14.47 21.42
CA LYS A 27 6.19 -13.94 21.34
C LYS A 27 5.46 -14.42 20.09
N SER A 28 6.12 -14.42 18.94
CA SER A 28 5.49 -14.86 17.68
C SER A 28 5.18 -16.36 17.66
N GLN A 29 6.08 -17.19 18.19
CA GLN A 29 5.83 -18.64 18.36
C GLN A 29 4.61 -18.90 19.24
N ARG A 30 4.50 -18.18 20.36
CA ARG A 30 3.35 -18.31 21.26
C ARG A 30 2.04 -17.91 20.59
N LEU A 31 2.02 -16.75 19.93
CA LEU A 31 0.82 -16.26 19.24
C LEU A 31 0.39 -17.17 18.10
N MET A 32 1.36 -17.71 17.33
CA MET A 32 1.08 -18.69 16.28
C MET A 32 0.48 -19.98 16.85
N ALA A 33 1.04 -20.50 17.95
CA ALA A 33 0.50 -21.68 18.62
C ALA A 33 -0.92 -21.45 19.14
N ASP A 34 -1.17 -20.28 19.75
CA ASP A 34 -2.50 -19.89 20.21
C ASP A 34 -3.49 -19.79 19.05
N PHE A 35 -3.11 -19.14 17.93
CA PHE A 35 -3.92 -19.05 16.72
C PHE A 35 -4.26 -20.42 16.13
N MET A 36 -3.27 -21.29 15.93
CA MET A 36 -3.47 -22.65 15.40
C MET A 36 -4.38 -23.48 16.32
N SER A 37 -4.20 -23.37 17.64
CA SER A 37 -5.04 -24.08 18.61
C SER A 37 -6.50 -23.60 18.60
N ARG A 38 -6.73 -22.29 18.38
CA ARG A 38 -8.08 -21.71 18.22
C ARG A 38 -8.73 -22.16 16.92
N GLN A 39 -8.01 -22.10 15.81
CA GLN A 39 -8.53 -22.53 14.52
C GLN A 39 -8.86 -24.04 14.48
N ALA A 40 -8.10 -24.87 15.20
CA ALA A 40 -8.43 -26.29 15.38
C ALA A 40 -9.70 -26.53 16.24
N ARG A 41 -10.06 -25.58 17.11
CA ARG A 41 -11.24 -25.66 18.00
C ARG A 41 -12.50 -25.04 17.41
N GLU A 42 -12.36 -24.08 16.49
CA GLU A 42 -13.45 -23.45 15.75
C GLU A 42 -13.23 -23.66 14.23
N PRO A 43 -13.69 -24.77 13.64
CA PRO A 43 -13.54 -25.05 12.21
C PRO A 43 -14.38 -24.13 11.28
N GLY A 44 -14.77 -22.94 11.74
CA GLY A 44 -15.88 -22.16 11.21
C GLY A 44 -15.54 -20.81 10.58
N ILE A 45 -14.30 -20.31 10.68
CA ILE A 45 -13.86 -19.19 9.82
C ILE A 45 -13.43 -19.81 8.48
N GLY A 46 -14.43 -20.29 7.76
CA GLY A 46 -14.24 -20.95 6.48
C GLY A 46 -13.70 -19.98 5.44
N MET A 47 -12.96 -20.55 4.49
CA MET A 47 -12.76 -20.06 3.11
C MET A 47 -14.11 -19.87 2.37
N GLY A 48 -15.09 -19.22 2.99
CA GLY A 48 -16.36 -18.85 2.39
C GLY A 48 -16.34 -17.37 2.02
N ASP A 49 -17.22 -17.00 1.08
CA ASP A 49 -17.50 -15.63 0.72
C ASP A 49 -18.89 -15.23 1.27
N PRO A 50 -19.04 -15.04 2.59
CA PRO A 50 -20.35 -14.81 3.23
C PRO A 50 -21.02 -13.51 2.77
N LEU A 51 -20.25 -12.63 2.11
CA LEU A 51 -20.73 -11.37 1.56
C LEU A 51 -20.94 -11.42 0.04
N ASN A 52 -20.74 -12.57 -0.61
CA ASN A 52 -20.82 -12.75 -2.07
C ASN A 52 -20.02 -11.67 -2.83
N ILE A 53 -18.81 -11.35 -2.35
CA ILE A 53 -17.85 -10.43 -2.96
C ILE A 53 -17.28 -11.04 -4.25
N GLY A 54 -16.80 -12.28 -4.19
CA GLY A 54 -16.28 -13.02 -5.33
C GLY A 54 -17.31 -13.16 -6.44
N GLN A 55 -18.57 -13.45 -6.09
CA GLN A 55 -19.66 -13.45 -7.07
C GLN A 55 -19.85 -12.07 -7.72
N ALA A 56 -19.87 -11.00 -6.93
CA ALA A 56 -20.02 -9.63 -7.45
C ALA A 56 -18.88 -9.24 -8.42
N PHE A 57 -17.64 -9.63 -8.13
CA PHE A 57 -16.51 -9.42 -9.03
C PHE A 57 -16.57 -10.29 -10.29
N MET A 58 -17.07 -11.53 -10.19
CA MET A 58 -17.30 -12.39 -11.36
C MET A 58 -18.38 -11.81 -12.29
N GLU A 59 -19.47 -11.29 -11.73
CA GLU A 59 -20.53 -10.62 -12.50
C GLU A 59 -20.01 -9.34 -13.18
N MET A 60 -19.26 -8.51 -12.44
CA MET A 60 -18.56 -7.36 -13.03
C MET A 60 -17.66 -7.76 -14.19
N MET A 61 -16.82 -8.79 -14.01
CA MET A 61 -15.93 -9.28 -15.06
C MET A 61 -16.72 -9.76 -16.28
N GLY A 62 -17.84 -10.45 -16.07
CA GLY A 62 -18.74 -10.86 -17.15
C GLY A 62 -19.27 -9.66 -17.95
N GLN A 63 -19.70 -8.60 -17.26
CA GLN A 63 -20.17 -7.36 -17.92
C GLN A 63 -19.02 -6.62 -18.63
N MET A 64 -17.83 -6.58 -18.04
CA MET A 64 -16.65 -5.98 -18.68
C MET A 64 -16.29 -6.69 -19.99
N MET A 65 -16.35 -8.03 -20.00
CA MET A 65 -16.09 -8.83 -21.20
C MET A 65 -17.17 -8.69 -22.26
N ALA A 66 -18.39 -8.24 -21.91
CA ALA A 66 -19.42 -7.90 -22.87
C ALA A 66 -19.12 -6.59 -23.64
N ASN A 67 -18.21 -5.75 -23.12
CA ASN A 67 -17.76 -4.52 -23.78
C ASN A 67 -16.22 -4.43 -23.85
N PRO A 68 -15.57 -5.30 -24.65
CA PRO A 68 -14.11 -5.35 -24.72
C PRO A 68 -13.48 -4.08 -25.32
N ALA A 69 -14.24 -3.32 -26.13
CA ALA A 69 -13.77 -2.07 -26.71
C ALA A 69 -13.51 -0.99 -25.63
N ARG A 70 -14.42 -0.85 -24.65
CA ARG A 70 -14.24 0.07 -23.51
C ARG A 70 -13.02 -0.30 -22.67
N LEU A 71 -12.80 -1.60 -22.44
CA LEU A 71 -11.63 -2.07 -21.71
C LEU A 71 -10.33 -1.76 -22.46
N ALA A 72 -10.31 -1.98 -23.78
CA ALA A 72 -9.17 -1.64 -24.62
C ALA A 72 -8.88 -0.13 -24.63
N GLU A 73 -9.92 0.70 -24.70
CA GLU A 73 -9.80 2.17 -24.59
C GLU A 73 -9.23 2.59 -23.23
N ALA A 74 -9.75 2.04 -22.13
CA ALA A 74 -9.23 2.30 -20.80
C ALA A 74 -7.75 1.88 -20.67
N GLN A 75 -7.36 0.74 -21.26
CA GLN A 75 -5.97 0.28 -21.28
C GLN A 75 -5.06 1.21 -22.08
N MET A 76 -5.51 1.69 -23.24
CA MET A 76 -4.77 2.67 -24.05
C MET A 76 -4.60 4.00 -23.31
N ASN A 77 -5.64 4.45 -22.59
CA ASN A 77 -5.56 5.66 -21.77
C ASN A 77 -4.52 5.51 -20.66
N LEU A 78 -4.50 4.38 -19.95
CA LEU A 78 -3.48 4.09 -18.94
C LEU A 78 -2.06 4.09 -19.54
N TRP A 79 -1.89 3.48 -20.71
CA TRP A 79 -0.58 3.46 -21.38
C TRP A 79 -0.11 4.88 -21.74
N ASN A 80 -1.00 5.73 -22.26
CA ASN A 80 -0.71 7.13 -22.52
C ASN A 80 -0.38 7.90 -21.23
N ASP A 81 -1.09 7.63 -20.13
CA ASP A 81 -0.78 8.20 -18.81
C ASP A 81 0.63 7.82 -18.34
N TYR A 82 1.04 6.57 -18.52
CA TYR A 82 2.40 6.13 -18.19
C TYR A 82 3.45 6.79 -19.09
N ILE A 83 3.22 6.94 -20.40
CA ILE A 83 4.15 7.68 -21.27
C ILE A 83 4.33 9.12 -20.78
N ARG A 84 3.22 9.79 -20.44
CA ARG A 84 3.28 11.13 -19.85
C ARG A 84 4.07 11.12 -18.55
N LEU A 85 3.88 10.12 -17.69
CA LEU A 85 4.62 9.97 -16.44
C LEU A 85 6.12 9.82 -16.68
N TRP A 86 6.53 8.97 -17.62
CA TRP A 86 7.94 8.81 -17.98
C TRP A 86 8.55 10.12 -18.49
N GLN A 87 7.82 10.86 -19.34
CA GLN A 87 8.26 12.18 -19.83
C GLN A 87 8.39 13.19 -18.67
N HIS A 88 7.38 13.27 -17.81
CA HIS A 88 7.37 14.14 -16.63
C HIS A 88 8.56 13.84 -15.71
N THR A 89 8.80 12.57 -15.38
CA THR A 89 9.92 12.17 -14.53
C THR A 89 11.27 12.46 -15.19
N ALA A 90 11.41 12.24 -16.50
CA ALA A 90 12.64 12.59 -17.22
C ALA A 90 12.93 14.09 -17.17
N GLN A 91 11.92 14.95 -17.36
CA GLN A 91 12.04 16.40 -17.23
C GLN A 91 12.48 16.80 -15.81
N ARG A 92 11.86 16.22 -14.78
CA ARG A 92 12.24 16.48 -13.38
C ARG A 92 13.68 16.07 -13.08
N MET A 93 14.13 14.92 -13.60
CA MET A 93 15.52 14.48 -13.45
C MET A 93 16.53 15.40 -14.15
N LEU A 94 16.11 16.14 -15.18
CA LEU A 94 16.92 17.19 -15.82
C LEU A 94 16.90 18.53 -15.06
N GLY A 95 16.19 18.59 -13.93
CA GLY A 95 16.07 19.79 -13.10
C GLY A 95 14.96 20.74 -13.53
N GLU A 96 14.08 20.34 -14.46
CA GLU A 96 12.92 21.15 -14.84
C GLU A 96 11.85 21.12 -13.73
N GLN A 97 11.26 22.29 -13.45
CA GLN A 97 10.10 22.38 -12.58
C GLN A 97 8.84 22.13 -13.39
N THR A 98 8.22 20.98 -13.16
CA THR A 98 7.00 20.55 -13.83
C THR A 98 5.88 20.31 -12.83
N GLU A 99 4.66 20.70 -13.21
CA GLU A 99 3.47 20.39 -12.43
C GLU A 99 3.21 18.88 -12.41
N PRO A 100 2.74 18.32 -11.28
CA PRO A 100 2.41 16.91 -11.18
C PRO A 100 1.29 16.53 -12.14
N LEU A 101 1.42 15.37 -12.81
CA LEU A 101 0.37 14.86 -13.69
C LEU A 101 -0.91 14.53 -12.93
N VAL A 102 -0.76 14.05 -11.70
CA VAL A 102 -1.86 13.78 -10.79
C VAL A 102 -1.52 14.24 -9.36
N ALA A 103 -2.40 15.07 -8.81
CA ALA A 103 -2.38 15.43 -7.39
C ALA A 103 -3.21 14.44 -6.56
N PRO A 104 -2.77 14.06 -5.35
CA PRO A 104 -3.62 13.36 -4.40
C PRO A 104 -4.81 14.23 -3.98
N ASP A 105 -5.86 13.61 -3.44
CA ASP A 105 -6.95 14.36 -2.82
C ASP A 105 -6.38 15.21 -1.65
N PRO A 106 -6.81 16.47 -1.47
CA PRO A 106 -6.33 17.30 -0.35
C PRO A 106 -6.55 16.67 1.04
N SER A 107 -7.51 15.76 1.17
CA SER A 107 -7.78 15.01 2.40
C SER A 107 -6.90 13.76 2.58
N ASP A 108 -6.18 13.35 1.53
CA ASP A 108 -5.29 12.18 1.54
C ASP A 108 -3.96 12.49 2.23
N LYS A 109 -3.88 12.12 3.51
CA LYS A 109 -2.71 12.35 4.37
C LYS A 109 -1.52 11.41 4.08
N ARG A 110 -1.68 10.43 3.19
CA ARG A 110 -0.64 9.43 2.90
C ARG A 110 0.62 10.07 2.31
N PHE A 111 0.46 11.10 1.49
CA PHE A 111 1.56 11.73 0.75
C PHE A 111 2.04 13.06 1.36
N LYS A 112 1.96 13.19 2.68
CA LYS A 112 2.31 14.42 3.42
C LYS A 112 3.82 14.70 3.51
N ASP A 113 4.65 13.65 3.46
CA ASP A 113 6.10 13.80 3.56
C ASP A 113 6.64 14.50 2.30
N GLU A 114 7.51 15.49 2.48
CA GLU A 114 8.03 16.30 1.37
C GLU A 114 8.78 15.46 0.33
N ALA A 115 9.38 14.33 0.73
CA ALA A 115 10.07 13.42 -0.19
C ALA A 115 9.15 12.92 -1.30
N TRP A 116 7.84 12.82 -1.06
CA TRP A 116 6.86 12.46 -2.10
C TRP A 116 6.76 13.50 -3.23
N GLN A 117 7.28 14.71 -3.06
CA GLN A 117 7.27 15.79 -4.05
C GLN A 117 8.68 16.19 -4.47
N THR A 118 9.65 16.15 -3.56
CA THR A 118 11.01 16.64 -3.79
C THR A 118 11.94 15.58 -4.35
N ASN A 119 11.68 14.29 -4.12
CA ASN A 119 12.48 13.20 -4.64
C ASN A 119 11.80 12.53 -5.84
N GLU A 120 12.53 12.39 -6.94
CA GLU A 120 12.02 11.96 -8.24
C GLU A 120 11.55 10.51 -8.22
N VAL A 121 12.18 9.65 -7.42
CA VAL A 121 11.79 8.24 -7.29
C VAL A 121 10.50 8.12 -6.50
N PHE A 122 10.40 8.79 -5.36
CA PHE A 122 9.18 8.78 -4.55
C PHE A 122 8.02 9.47 -5.26
N ASP A 123 8.27 10.58 -5.96
CA ASP A 123 7.24 11.22 -6.79
C ASP A 123 6.77 10.28 -7.91
N TYR A 124 7.67 9.62 -8.65
CA TYR A 124 7.26 8.62 -9.66
C TYR A 124 6.40 7.50 -9.06
N ILE A 125 6.78 6.94 -7.91
CA ILE A 125 6.01 5.89 -7.21
C ILE A 125 4.61 6.40 -6.85
N LYS A 126 4.50 7.60 -6.26
CA LYS A 126 3.23 8.24 -5.92
C LYS A 126 2.37 8.46 -7.16
N GLN A 127 2.91 9.08 -8.21
CA GLN A 127 2.17 9.39 -9.44
C GLN A 127 1.67 8.11 -10.12
N SER A 128 2.54 7.09 -10.22
CA SER A 128 2.19 5.75 -10.72
C SER A 128 1.01 5.14 -9.95
N TYR A 129 1.08 5.20 -8.62
CA TYR A 129 0.00 4.72 -7.76
C TYR A 129 -1.31 5.48 -8.01
N LEU A 130 -1.28 6.82 -8.01
CA LEU A 130 -2.47 7.66 -8.17
C LEU A 130 -3.11 7.49 -9.55
N LEU A 131 -2.30 7.38 -10.62
CA LEU A 131 -2.79 7.09 -11.98
C LEU A 131 -3.50 5.74 -12.02
N THR A 132 -2.86 4.70 -11.50
CA THR A 132 -3.42 3.34 -11.48
C THR A 132 -4.68 3.26 -10.61
N ALA A 133 -4.66 3.90 -9.43
CA ALA A 133 -5.80 3.96 -8.52
C ALA A 133 -7.03 4.59 -9.20
N ARG A 134 -6.85 5.73 -9.86
CA ARG A 134 -7.92 6.40 -10.62
C ARG A 134 -8.38 5.56 -11.79
N TRP A 135 -7.45 4.93 -12.51
CA TRP A 135 -7.77 4.06 -13.64
C TRP A 135 -8.62 2.86 -13.18
N VAL A 136 -8.21 2.13 -12.14
CA VAL A 136 -8.97 0.99 -11.60
C VAL A 136 -10.38 1.43 -11.19
N GLN A 137 -10.50 2.55 -10.45
CA GLN A 137 -11.80 3.09 -10.03
C GLN A 137 -12.67 3.49 -11.23
N SER A 138 -12.08 4.12 -12.25
CA SER A 138 -12.80 4.51 -13.47
C SER A 138 -13.29 3.29 -14.25
N VAL A 139 -12.46 2.26 -14.38
CA VAL A 139 -12.81 1.03 -15.09
C VAL A 139 -13.99 0.36 -14.39
N VAL A 140 -13.90 0.17 -13.07
CA VAL A 140 -14.96 -0.43 -12.26
C VAL A 140 -16.25 0.41 -12.29
N GLY A 141 -16.13 1.74 -12.15
CA GLY A 141 -17.29 2.64 -12.18
C GLY A 141 -17.95 2.78 -13.55
N SER A 142 -17.27 2.37 -14.62
CA SER A 142 -17.82 2.39 -15.99
C SER A 142 -18.55 1.11 -16.40
N VAL A 143 -18.58 0.09 -15.53
CA VAL A 143 -19.24 -1.19 -15.83
C VAL A 143 -20.76 -1.00 -15.76
N GLU A 144 -21.40 -1.09 -16.92
CA GLU A 144 -22.86 -1.06 -17.05
C GLU A 144 -23.46 -2.47 -16.86
N GLY A 145 -24.77 -2.56 -16.59
CA GLY A 145 -25.49 -3.84 -16.51
C GLY A 145 -25.38 -4.59 -15.18
N LEU A 146 -24.72 -4.01 -14.17
CA LEU A 146 -24.76 -4.49 -12.79
C LEU A 146 -25.98 -3.92 -12.06
N ASP A 147 -26.58 -4.72 -11.17
CA ASP A 147 -27.55 -4.18 -10.23
C ASP A 147 -26.88 -3.25 -9.21
N ASP A 148 -27.65 -2.31 -8.68
CA ASP A 148 -27.18 -1.29 -7.73
C ASP A 148 -26.41 -1.84 -6.53
N LYS A 149 -26.81 -3.01 -6.00
CA LYS A 149 -26.20 -3.60 -4.81
C LYS A 149 -24.85 -4.18 -5.15
N THR A 150 -24.74 -4.86 -6.29
CA THR A 150 -23.50 -5.42 -6.82
C THR A 150 -22.53 -4.30 -7.20
N ALA A 151 -22.98 -3.28 -7.93
CA ALA A 151 -22.16 -2.12 -8.31
C ALA A 151 -21.54 -1.42 -7.08
N ARG A 152 -22.36 -1.13 -6.05
CA ARG A 152 -21.87 -0.52 -4.79
C ARG A 152 -20.86 -1.41 -4.06
N LYS A 153 -21.10 -2.72 -4.04
CA LYS A 153 -20.20 -3.68 -3.39
C LYS A 153 -18.84 -3.67 -4.10
N VAL A 154 -18.83 -3.78 -5.42
CA VAL A 154 -17.60 -3.77 -6.22
C VAL A 154 -16.85 -2.44 -6.05
N ASP A 155 -17.53 -1.29 -6.15
CA ASP A 155 -16.88 0.01 -5.93
C ASP A 155 -16.24 0.10 -4.53
N PHE A 156 -16.97 -0.28 -3.49
CA PHE A 156 -16.47 -0.26 -2.12
C PHE A 156 -15.21 -1.14 -1.95
N TYR A 157 -15.27 -2.41 -2.34
CA TYR A 157 -14.14 -3.32 -2.17
C TYR A 157 -12.97 -3.02 -3.10
N THR A 158 -13.23 -2.47 -4.29
CA THR A 158 -12.17 -1.95 -5.16
C THR A 158 -11.44 -0.79 -4.49
N ARG A 159 -12.13 0.15 -3.86
CA ARG A 159 -11.48 1.23 -3.09
C ARG A 159 -10.61 0.66 -1.96
N GLN A 160 -11.14 -0.29 -1.18
CA GLN A 160 -10.37 -0.94 -0.11
C GLN A 160 -9.12 -1.64 -0.64
N PHE A 161 -9.23 -2.34 -1.78
CA PHE A 161 -8.08 -2.98 -2.43
C PHE A 161 -7.03 -1.97 -2.88
N VAL A 162 -7.46 -0.91 -3.58
CA VAL A 162 -6.56 0.16 -4.05
C VAL A 162 -5.90 0.89 -2.88
N ASP A 163 -6.62 1.12 -1.78
CA ASP A 163 -6.07 1.75 -0.58
C ASP A 163 -5.06 0.84 0.13
N ALA A 164 -5.30 -0.48 0.17
CA ALA A 164 -4.36 -1.46 0.71
C ALA A 164 -3.06 -1.53 -0.11
N MET A 165 -3.13 -1.28 -1.42
CA MET A 165 -1.99 -1.25 -2.33
C MET A 165 -1.21 0.08 -2.32
N ALA A 166 -1.58 1.04 -1.47
CA ALA A 166 -0.87 2.31 -1.37
C ALA A 166 0.61 2.11 -1.01
N PRO A 167 1.55 2.83 -1.67
CA PRO A 167 2.99 2.65 -1.44
C PRO A 167 3.41 3.03 -0.01
N THR A 168 2.61 3.82 0.70
CA THR A 168 2.82 4.13 2.12
C THR A 168 2.71 2.92 3.04
N ASN A 169 2.01 1.86 2.60
CA ASN A 169 1.79 0.65 3.39
C ASN A 169 3.00 -0.30 3.37
N PHE A 170 3.98 -0.04 2.48
CA PHE A 170 5.17 -0.89 2.35
C PHE A 170 6.41 -0.12 2.79
N ALA A 171 7.16 -0.70 3.73
CA ALA A 171 8.35 -0.07 4.30
C ALA A 171 9.40 0.33 3.25
N LEU A 172 9.57 -0.48 2.21
CA LEU A 172 10.56 -0.25 1.15
C LEU A 172 10.22 0.90 0.20
N THR A 173 8.97 1.35 0.18
CA THR A 173 8.51 2.45 -0.68
C THR A 173 8.07 3.66 0.13
N ASN A 174 8.17 3.62 1.45
CA ASN A 174 7.78 4.72 2.34
C ASN A 174 9.03 5.53 2.75
N PRO A 175 9.15 6.80 2.32
CA PRO A 175 10.33 7.62 2.59
C PRO A 175 10.53 7.87 4.09
N GLU A 176 9.45 8.05 4.85
CA GLU A 176 9.51 8.27 6.30
C GLU A 176 10.09 7.03 7.00
N VAL A 177 9.63 5.83 6.61
CA VAL A 177 10.12 4.57 7.17
C VAL A 177 11.58 4.30 6.79
N LEU A 178 11.95 4.54 5.53
CA LEU A 178 13.33 4.36 5.07
C LEU A 178 14.29 5.30 5.81
N ARG A 179 13.91 6.58 5.96
CA ARG A 179 14.70 7.57 6.69
C ARG A 179 14.85 7.19 8.15
N LEU A 180 13.75 6.87 8.85
CA LEU A 180 13.79 6.43 10.24
C LEU A 180 14.59 5.13 10.42
N THR A 181 14.58 4.24 9.43
CA THR A 181 15.35 2.99 9.44
C THR A 181 16.84 3.25 9.32
N ALA A 182 17.26 4.16 8.44
CA ALA A 182 18.64 4.60 8.34
C ALA A 182 19.10 5.30 9.63
N GLU A 183 18.31 6.23 10.17
CA GLU A 183 18.61 6.98 11.38
C GLU A 183 18.68 6.10 12.63
N SER A 184 17.77 5.14 12.78
CA SER A 184 17.67 4.27 13.95
C SER A 184 18.45 2.96 13.82
N GLY A 185 19.21 2.76 12.73
CA GLY A 185 19.86 1.48 12.42
C GLY A 185 18.89 0.28 12.41
N GLY A 186 17.62 0.49 12.06
CA GLY A 186 16.59 -0.55 12.03
C GLY A 186 15.77 -0.76 13.31
N GLU A 187 16.08 -0.09 14.43
CA GLU A 187 15.31 -0.23 15.68
C GLU A 187 13.81 0.09 15.56
N ASN A 188 13.42 1.06 14.72
CA ASN A 188 12.01 1.43 14.57
C ASN A 188 11.15 0.24 14.08
N LEU A 189 11.70 -0.63 13.23
CA LEU A 189 11.01 -1.80 12.70
C LEU A 189 10.78 -2.84 13.79
N LEU A 190 11.76 -3.05 14.67
CA LEU A 190 11.63 -3.95 15.83
C LEU A 190 10.57 -3.45 16.80
N LYS A 191 10.56 -2.14 17.07
CA LYS A 191 9.53 -1.50 17.90
C LYS A 191 8.14 -1.67 17.28
N GLY A 192 8.01 -1.42 15.98
CA GLY A 192 6.76 -1.62 15.22
C GLY A 192 6.26 -3.06 15.29
N LEU A 193 7.14 -4.04 15.08
CA LEU A 193 6.78 -5.46 15.17
C LEU A 193 6.37 -5.87 16.59
N ASN A 194 7.07 -5.40 17.62
CA ASN A 194 6.67 -5.67 19.00
C ASN A 194 5.30 -5.04 19.34
N ASN A 195 4.99 -3.86 18.81
CA ASN A 195 3.66 -3.25 18.96
C ASN A 195 2.59 -4.09 18.27
N LEU A 196 2.82 -4.52 17.03
CA LEU A 196 1.91 -5.41 16.30
C LEU A 196 1.63 -6.71 17.07
N LEU A 197 2.67 -7.37 17.58
CA LEU A 197 2.50 -8.60 18.38
C LEU A 197 1.71 -8.34 19.66
N THR A 198 1.95 -7.20 20.32
CA THR A 198 1.21 -6.80 21.54
C THR A 198 -0.27 -6.53 21.21
N ASP A 199 -0.55 -5.95 20.05
CA ASP A 199 -1.92 -5.68 19.61
C ASP A 199 -2.67 -6.97 19.26
N ILE A 200 -2.01 -7.94 18.63
CA ILE A 200 -2.58 -9.28 18.37
C ILE A 200 -2.89 -10.00 19.70
N GLU A 201 -1.96 -9.92 20.67
CA GLU A 201 -2.14 -10.51 22.00
C GLU A 201 -3.36 -9.91 22.73
N ARG A 202 -3.58 -8.60 22.60
CA ARG A 202 -4.72 -7.88 23.20
C ARG A 202 -6.03 -8.06 22.43
N GLY A 203 -5.96 -8.09 21.10
CA GLY A 203 -7.12 -8.07 20.19
C GLY A 203 -7.82 -9.42 20.01
N LYS A 204 -7.22 -10.52 20.50
CA LYS A 204 -7.66 -11.91 20.24
C LYS A 204 -7.58 -12.36 18.77
N GLY A 205 -6.86 -11.62 17.92
CA GLY A 205 -6.76 -11.88 16.48
C GLY A 205 -7.75 -11.04 15.69
#